data_AF-A0A429XTZ1-F1
#
_entry.id   AF-A0A429XTZ1-F1
#
_cell.length_a   1.000
_cell.length_b   1.000
_cell.length_c   1.000
_cell.angle_alpha   90.00
_cell.angle_beta   90.00
_cell.angle_gamma   90.00
#
_symmetry.space_group_name_H-M   'P 1'
#
loop_
_entity.id
_entity.type
_entity.pdbx_description
1 polymer ?
#
loop_
_entity_poly.entity_id
_entity_poly.type
_entity_poly.pdbx_seq_one_letter_code
_entity_poly.pdbx_strand_id
1 'polypeptide(L)' 'MNETLHIAIVFNLPLIITIWMNGFFEEVEGILHYLDQQNRRIHVVDIREQINII' A
#
# COMPACT_ATOMS: atom_id res chain seq x y z
N MET A 1 11.19 -7.07 -7.08
CA MET A 1 10.47 -5.98 -6.39
C MET A 1 10.32 -4.82 -7.36
N ASN A 2 9.16 -4.15 -7.45
CA ASN A 2 9.01 -2.96 -8.30
C ASN A 2 9.85 -1.82 -7.71
N GLU A 3 10.73 -1.20 -8.51
CA GLU A 3 11.63 -0.12 -8.06
C GLU A 3 10.86 1.05 -7.46
N THR A 4 9.67 1.37 -8.00
CA THR A 4 8.79 2.43 -7.50
C THR A 4 8.33 2.15 -6.07
N LEU A 5 7.94 0.91 -5.79
CA LEU A 5 7.50 0.50 -4.45
C LEU A 5 8.67 0.47 -3.46
N HIS A 6 9.84 0.05 -3.92
CA HIS A 6 11.05 0.06 -3.09
C HIS A 6 11.43 1.48 -2.68
N ILE A 7 11.46 2.42 -3.62
CA ILE A 7 11.73 3.83 -3.36
C ILE A 7 10.68 4.40 -2.39
N ALA A 8 9.39 4.13 -2.63
CA ALA A 8 8.34 4.64 -1.76
C ALA A 8 8.44 4.15 -0.32
N ILE A 9 8.77 2.86 -0.11
CA ILE A 9 9.01 2.30 1.23
C ILE A 9 10.25 2.93 1.87
N VAL A 10 11.37 3.03 1.14
CA VAL A 10 12.65 3.53 1.68
C VAL A 10 12.55 5.00 2.09
N PHE A 11 11.82 5.81 1.33
CA PHE A 11 11.70 7.25 1.54
C PHE A 11 10.40 7.68 2.20
N ASN A 12 9.55 6.74 2.64
CA ASN A 12 8.21 7.00 3.19
C ASN A 12 7.36 7.93 2.29
N LEU A 13 7.41 7.73 0.97
CA LEU A 13 6.64 8.53 0.04
C LEU A 13 5.19 8.05 -0.02
N PRO A 14 4.21 8.97 -0.08
CA PRO A 14 2.82 8.60 -0.29
C PRO A 14 2.62 7.98 -1.67
N LEU A 15 1.79 6.95 -1.73
CA LEU A 15 1.36 6.29 -2.94
C LEU A 15 -0.16 6.28 -3.01
N ILE A 16 -0.69 6.36 -4.22
CA ILE A 16 -2.07 5.97 -4.52
C ILE A 16 -2.04 4.52 -4.98
N ILE A 17 -2.71 3.65 -4.24
CA ILE A 17 -2.77 2.22 -4.50
C ILE A 17 -4.20 1.87 -4.87
N THR A 18 -4.40 1.38 -6.08
CA THR A 18 -5.69 0.80 -6.49
C THR A 18 -5.75 -0.66 -6.06
N ILE A 19 -6.76 -1.01 -5.28
CA ILE A 19 -7.02 -2.38 -4.83
C ILE A 19 -8.32 -2.90 -5.44
N TRP A 20 -8.36 -4.20 -5.72
CA TRP A 20 -9.59 -4.88 -6.14
C TRP A 20 -10.10 -5.73 -4.98
N MET A 21 -11.24 -5.35 -4.41
CA MET A 21 -11.83 -6.00 -3.24
C MET A 21 -13.35 -6.00 -3.37
N ASN A 22 -14.00 -7.11 -2.97
CA ASN A 22 -15.46 -7.26 -3.01
C ASN A 22 -16.11 -6.98 -4.39
N GLY A 23 -15.37 -7.14 -5.49
CA GLY A 23 -15.86 -6.90 -6.85
C GLY A 23 -15.81 -5.43 -7.30
N PHE A 24 -15.17 -4.55 -6.53
CA PHE A 24 -14.97 -3.14 -6.84
C PHE A 24 -13.49 -2.76 -6.80
N PHE A 25 -13.14 -1.69 -7.54
CA PHE A 25 -11.86 -1.02 -7.38
C PHE A 25 -12.01 0.06 -6.31
N GLU A 26 -11.08 0.09 -5.36
CA GLU A 26 -10.94 1.15 -4.38
C GLU A 26 -9.53 1.76 -4.49
N GLU A 27 -9.42 3.06 -4.24
CA GLU A 27 -8.13 3.75 -4.19
C GLU A 27 -7.81 4.10 -2.73
N VAL A 28 -6.60 3.74 -2.31
CA VAL A 28 -6.07 4.05 -0.99
C VAL A 28 -4.84 4.94 -1.18
N GLU A 29 -4.89 6.15 -0.65
CA GLU A 29 -3.74 7.04 -0.56
C GLU A 29 -3.07 6.89 0.80
N GLY A 30 -1.78 6.55 0.81
CA GLY A 30 -1.05 6.35 2.06
C GLY A 30 0.41 5.99 1.88
N ILE A 31 1.09 5.80 3.01
CA ILE A 31 2.47 5.37 3.05
C ILE A 31 2.50 3.83 3.11
N LEU A 32 3.18 3.22 2.14
CA LEU A 32 3.42 1.79 2.12
C LEU A 32 4.58 1.45 3.06
N HIS A 33 4.30 0.73 4.15
CA HIS A 33 5.33 0.34 5.13
C HIS A 33 6.01 -0.98 4.79
N TYR A 34 5.22 -1.98 4.39
CA TYR A 34 5.78 -3.24 3.89
C TYR A 34 4.83 -3.94 2.91
N LEU A 35 5.42 -4.74 2.03
CA LEU A 35 4.74 -5.60 1.07
C LEU A 35 5.19 -7.04 1.31
N ASP A 36 4.27 -7.89 1.76
CA ASP A 36 4.49 -9.33 1.85
C ASP A 36 4.02 -9.99 0.55
N GLN A 37 4.97 -10.23 -0.35
CA GLN A 37 4.68 -10.83 -1.65
C GLN A 37 4.29 -12.31 -1.56
N GLN A 38 4.74 -13.03 -0.53
CA GLN A 38 4.45 -14.46 -0.36
C GLN A 38 2.99 -14.67 0.04
N ASN A 39 2.53 -13.88 1.02
CA ASN A 39 1.16 -13.94 1.51
C ASN A 39 0.21 -12.98 0.79
N ARG A 40 0.73 -12.21 -0.19
CA ARG A 40 0.01 -11.17 -0.95
C ARG A 40 -0.66 -10.14 -0.04
N ARG A 41 0.04 -9.71 1.01
CA ARG A 41 -0.46 -8.71 1.97
C ARG A 41 0.25 -7.38 1.82
N ILE A 42 -0.50 -6.31 1.94
CA ILE A 42 -0.02 -4.93 1.90
C ILE A 42 -0.38 -4.25 3.22
N HIS A 43 0.60 -3.57 3.82
CA HIS A 43 0.36 -2.74 5.00
C HIS A 43 0.53 -1.28 4.64
N VAL A 44 -0.60 -0.58 4.57
CA VAL A 44 -0.68 0.84 4.23
C VAL A 44 -1.14 1.60 5.46
N VAL A 45 -0.43 2.67 5.80
CA VAL A 45 -0.92 3.66 6.77
C VAL A 45 -1.45 4.83 5.97
N ASP A 46 -2.75 5.09 6.09
CA ASP A 46 -3.38 6.19 5.38
C ASP A 46 -3.02 7.56 6.00
N ILE A 47 -3.39 8.63 5.31
CA ILE A 47 -3.18 10.02 5.78
C ILE A 47 -3.89 10.36 7.10
N ARG A 48 -4.78 9.50 7.59
CA ARG A 48 -5.52 9.62 8.86
C ARG A 48 -4.91 8.73 9.95
N GLU A 49 -3.71 8.19 9.71
CA GLU A 49 -3.00 7.25 10.59
C GLU A 49 -3.76 5.92 10.81
N GLN A 50 -4.71 5.58 9.93
CA GLN A 50 -5.40 4.29 10.00
C GLN A 50 -4.57 3.21 9.30
N ILE A 51 -4.49 2.07 9.96
CA ILE A 51 -3.80 0.90 9.44
C ILE A 51 -4.77 0.11 8.57
N ASN A 52 -4.44 0.00 7.28
CA ASN A 52 -5.14 -0.84 6.33
C ASN A 52 -4.27 -2.05 5.97
N ILE A 53 -4.75 -3.24 6.35
CA ILE A 53 -4.13 -4.51 5.97
C ILE A 53 -5.00 -5.13 4.88
N ILE A 54 -4.44 -5.18 3.68
CA ILE A 54 -5.14 -5.63 2.46
C ILE A 54 -4.47 -6.91 1.96
#